data_AF-E2S8B8-F1
#
_entry.id   AF-E2S8B8-F1
#
_cell.length_a   1.000
_cell.length_b   1.000
_cell.length_c   1.000
_cell.angle_alpha   90.00
_cell.angle_beta   90.00
_cell.angle_gamma   90.00
#
_symmetry.space_group_name_H-M   'P 1'
#
loop_
_entity.id
_entity.type
_entity.pdbx_description
1 polymer ?
#
loop_
_entity_poly.entity_id
_entity_poly.type
_entity_poly.pdbx_seq_one_letter_code
_entity_poly.pdbx_strand_id
1 'polypeptide(L)'
;MIRGFGFHPEARAEFFADVEWYDERELGVGARFEIAVREAIDAAVDSPDSWGVWPGWERSPAVRSKRVNGFPYRVVYFVTGEQLAVVAIAYAKRRPGYWRERINP
;
A
#
# COMPACT_ATOMS: atom_id res chain seq x y z
N MET A 1 16.04 4.90 10.81
CA MET A 1 15.64 5.53 9.53
C MET A 1 15.25 4.40 8.58
N ILE A 2 14.15 4.50 7.84
CA ILE A 2 13.77 3.47 6.86
C ILE A 2 14.74 3.55 5.68
N ARG A 3 15.30 2.41 5.28
CA ARG A 3 16.31 2.30 4.20
C ARG A 3 15.72 1.81 2.87
N GLY A 4 14.44 1.45 2.86
CA GLY A 4 13.72 1.04 1.66
C GLY A 4 12.38 0.39 1.99
N PHE A 5 11.71 -0.09 0.95
CA PHE A 5 10.47 -0.82 1.06
C PHE A 5 10.50 -2.09 0.21
N GLY A 6 9.67 -3.07 0.58
CA GLY A 6 9.42 -4.28 -0.18
C GLY A 6 7.92 -4.53 -0.32
N PHE A 7 7.51 -5.15 -1.42
CA PHE A 7 6.14 -5.62 -1.58
C PHE A 7 6.02 -7.07 -1.15
N HIS A 8 4.92 -7.39 -0.45
CA HIS A 8 4.42 -8.74 -0.44
C HIS A 8 4.13 -9.19 -1.89
N PRO A 9 4.44 -10.43 -2.30
CA PRO A 9 4.26 -10.88 -3.69
C PRO A 9 2.84 -10.63 -4.22
N GLU A 10 1.82 -10.95 -3.42
CA GLU A 10 0.43 -10.71 -3.80
C GLU A 10 0.08 -9.21 -3.89
N ALA A 11 0.69 -8.35 -3.05
CA ALA A 11 0.47 -6.90 -3.14
C ALA A 11 1.06 -6.34 -4.44
N ARG A 12 2.21 -6.87 -4.87
CA ARG A 12 2.83 -6.51 -6.15
C ARG A 12 1.98 -6.96 -7.33
N ALA A 13 1.47 -8.18 -7.29
CA ALA A 13 0.61 -8.72 -8.35
C ALA A 13 -0.69 -7.92 -8.47
N GLU A 14 -1.35 -7.61 -7.34
CA GLU A 14 -2.55 -6.76 -7.31
C GLU A 14 -2.28 -5.38 -7.89
N PHE A 15 -1.18 -4.75 -7.48
CA PHE A 15 -0.81 -3.42 -7.99
C PHE A 15 -0.65 -3.41 -9.51
N PHE A 16 0.05 -4.38 -10.09
CA PHE A 16 0.21 -4.45 -11.54
C PHE A 16 -1.11 -4.72 -12.27
N ALA A 17 -1.95 -5.60 -11.72
CA ALA A 17 -3.28 -5.84 -12.29
C ALA A 17 -4.16 -4.57 -12.26
N ASP A 18 -4.08 -3.77 -11.20
CA ASP A 18 -4.82 -2.51 -11.11
C ASP A 18 -4.28 -1.44 -12.09
N VAL A 19 -2.96 -1.39 -12.33
CA VAL A 19 -2.35 -0.53 -13.36
C VAL A 19 -2.86 -0.90 -14.76
N GLU A 20 -2.81 -2.19 -15.10
CA GLU A 20 -3.31 -2.72 -16.37
C GLU A 20 -4.80 -2.43 -16.55
N TRP A 21 -5.61 -2.68 -15.52
CA TRP A 21 -7.04 -2.38 -15.53
C TRP A 21 -7.36 -0.91 -15.80
N TYR A 22 -6.54 0.02 -15.29
CA TYR A 22 -6.73 1.45 -15.56
C TYR A 22 -6.35 1.81 -17.01
N ASP A 23 -5.23 1.28 -17.52
CA ASP A 23 -4.78 1.57 -18.89
C ASP A 23 -5.70 0.97 -19.96
N GLU A 24 -6.33 -0.18 -19.70
CA GLU A 24 -7.36 -0.76 -20.58
C GLU A 24 -8.59 0.14 -20.76
N ARG A 25 -8.87 1.01 -19.79
CA ARG A 25 -10.10 1.84 -19.76
C ARG A 25 -9.87 3.23 -20.32
N GLU A 26 -8.73 3.83 -20.00
CA GLU A 26 -8.32 5.13 -20.52
C GLU A 26 -6.79 5.20 -20.52
N LEU A 27 -6.23 5.43 -21.70
CA LEU A 27 -4.79 5.48 -21.91
C LEU A 27 -4.14 6.50 -20.96
N GLY A 28 -3.14 6.04 -20.22
CA GLY A 28 -2.33 6.88 -19.33
C GLY A 28 -2.93 7.07 -17.94
N VAL A 29 -4.09 6.51 -17.63
CA VAL A 29 -4.57 6.47 -16.23
C VAL A 29 -3.74 5.51 -15.40
N GLY A 30 -3.33 4.36 -15.95
CA GLY A 30 -2.49 3.39 -15.24
C GLY A 30 -1.15 3.98 -14.85
N ALA A 31 -0.52 4.73 -15.75
CA ALA A 31 0.70 5.49 -15.44
C ALA A 31 0.49 6.54 -14.33
N ARG A 32 -0.63 7.29 -14.36
CA ARG A 32 -0.97 8.24 -13.27
C ARG A 32 -1.19 7.52 -11.94
N PHE A 33 -1.81 6.35 -11.98
CA PHE A 33 -2.05 5.52 -10.80
C PHE A 33 -0.74 5.00 -10.21
N GLU A 34 0.17 4.47 -11.04
CA GLU A 34 1.48 4.01 -10.61
C GLU A 34 2.28 5.13 -9.92
N ILE A 35 2.31 6.33 -10.51
CA ILE A 35 2.98 7.50 -9.92
C ILE A 35 2.36 7.83 -8.55
N ALA A 36 1.03 7.92 -8.46
CA ALA A 36 0.36 8.26 -7.21
C ALA A 36 0.59 7.19 -6.11
N VAL A 37 0.69 5.92 -6.48
CA VAL A 37 1.03 4.83 -5.54
C VAL A 37 2.48 4.97 -5.07
N ARG A 38 3.42 5.26 -5.97
CA ARG A 38 4.83 5.49 -5.62
C ARG A 38 4.96 6.67 -4.64
N GLU A 39 4.34 7.81 -4.94
CA GLU A 39 4.34 8.98 -4.05
C GLU A 39 3.78 8.66 -2.66
N ALA A 40 2.74 7.83 -2.58
CA ALA A 40 2.18 7.40 -1.30
C ALA A 40 3.14 6.46 -0.53
N ILE A 41 3.90 5.61 -1.23
CA ILE A 41 4.93 4.75 -0.62
C ILE A 41 6.11 5.60 -0.14
N ASP A 42 6.59 6.54 -0.95
CA ASP A 42 7.74 7.39 -0.59
C ASP A 42 7.41 8.24 0.64
N ALA A 43 6.21 8.83 0.70
CA ALA A 43 5.74 9.53 1.89
C ALA A 43 5.62 8.62 3.13
N ALA A 44 5.33 7.32 2.93
CA ALA A 44 5.31 6.34 4.01
C ALA A 44 6.73 5.93 4.45
N VAL A 45 7.70 5.89 3.54
CA VAL A 45 9.11 5.64 3.85
C VAL A 45 9.72 6.81 4.62
N ASP A 46 9.43 8.05 4.21
CA ASP A 46 9.96 9.27 4.83
C ASP A 46 9.43 9.49 6.26
N SER A 47 8.21 9.05 6.54
CA SER A 47 7.53 9.28 7.81
C SER A 47 6.63 8.10 8.19
N PRO A 48 7.21 6.92 8.48
CA PRO A 48 6.46 5.67 8.63
C PRO A 48 5.47 5.70 9.78
N ASP A 49 5.75 6.45 10.85
CA ASP A 49 4.91 6.53 12.04
C ASP A 49 3.87 7.64 12.01
N SER A 50 3.92 8.53 11.01
CA SER A 50 3.01 9.68 10.88
C SER A 50 1.63 9.32 10.33
N TRP A 51 1.47 8.11 9.81
CA TRP A 51 0.22 7.66 9.18
C TRP A 51 -0.63 6.80 10.12
N GLY A 52 -1.94 6.93 10.02
CA GLY A 52 -2.89 6.27 10.95
C GLY A 52 -2.79 4.74 10.91
N VAL A 53 -2.83 4.14 12.10
CA VAL A 53 -2.98 2.69 12.27
C VAL A 53 -4.28 2.23 11.62
N TRP A 54 -4.27 1.06 10.98
CA TRP A 54 -5.46 0.50 10.35
C TRP A 54 -6.57 0.29 11.40
N PRO A 55 -7.82 0.73 11.14
CA PRO A 55 -8.89 0.60 12.12
C PRO A 55 -9.11 -0.85 12.60
N GLY A 56 -9.19 -1.02 13.93
CA GLY A 56 -9.37 -2.33 14.56
C GLY A 56 -8.16 -3.28 14.39
N TRP A 57 -6.96 -2.74 14.20
CA TRP A 57 -5.72 -3.50 14.24
C TRP A 57 -5.07 -3.39 15.62
N GLU A 58 -5.12 -4.48 16.38
CA GLU A 58 -4.61 -4.56 17.76
C GLU A 58 -3.40 -5.50 17.90
N ARG A 59 -2.73 -5.82 16.79
CA ARG A 59 -1.60 -6.76 16.73
C ARG A 59 -0.27 -6.03 16.56
N SER A 60 0.83 -6.69 16.92
CA SER A 60 2.18 -6.29 16.52
C SER A 60 2.60 -7.10 15.27
N PRO A 61 3.26 -6.49 14.27
CA PRO A 61 3.62 -5.08 14.17
C PRO A 61 2.40 -4.18 13.89
N ALA A 62 2.51 -2.89 14.23
CA ALA A 62 1.47 -1.91 13.93
C ALA A 62 1.33 -1.73 12.41
N VAL A 63 0.14 -2.02 11.89
CA VAL A 63 -0.16 -1.80 10.46
C VAL A 63 -0.75 -0.43 10.28
N ARG A 64 -0.23 0.32 9.32
CA ARG A 64 -0.63 1.69 8.99
C ARG A 64 -1.11 1.78 7.56
N SER A 65 -1.79 2.88 7.23
CA SER A 65 -2.18 3.13 5.84
C SER A 65 -2.05 4.58 5.40
N LYS A 66 -1.61 4.77 4.17
CA LYS A 66 -1.55 6.06 3.47
C LYS A 66 -2.53 6.06 2.31
N ARG A 67 -3.32 7.13 2.16
CA ARG A 67 -4.20 7.30 0.98
C ARG A 67 -3.36 7.60 -0.25
N VAL A 68 -3.74 7.00 -1.38
CA VAL A 68 -3.23 7.32 -2.72
C VAL A 68 -3.99 8.54 -3.24
N ASN A 69 -3.30 9.61 -3.63
CA ASN A 69 -3.95 10.84 -4.04
C ASN A 69 -4.60 10.66 -5.43
N GLY A 70 -5.82 11.16 -5.61
CA GLY A 70 -6.55 11.05 -6.89
C GLY A 70 -7.16 9.66 -7.17
N PHE A 71 -6.85 8.67 -6.35
CA PHE A 71 -7.34 7.30 -6.53
C PHE A 71 -8.00 6.78 -5.24
N PRO A 72 -9.09 6.00 -5.34
CA PRO A 72 -9.78 5.42 -4.18
C PRO A 72 -9.00 4.22 -3.61
N TYR A 73 -7.71 4.39 -3.34
CA TYR A 73 -6.80 3.34 -2.86
C TYR A 73 -6.04 3.78 -1.62
N ARG A 74 -5.53 2.80 -0.86
CA ARG A 74 -4.61 3.02 0.25
C ARG A 74 -3.41 2.09 0.12
N VAL A 75 -2.21 2.61 0.33
CA VAL A 75 -1.03 1.81 0.60
C VAL A 75 -1.14 1.32 2.04
N VAL A 76 -1.16 0.01 2.24
CA VAL A 76 -1.18 -0.63 3.56
C VAL A 76 0.18 -1.25 3.82
N TYR A 77 0.78 -0.92 4.96
CA TYR A 77 2.13 -1.33 5.27
C TYR A 77 2.37 -1.49 6.77
N PHE A 78 3.46 -2.15 7.13
CA PHE A 78 4.04 -2.13 8.47
C PHE A 78 5.56 -1.95 8.36
N VAL A 79 6.20 -1.63 9.48
CA VAL A 79 7.67 -1.51 9.56
C VAL A 79 8.25 -2.72 10.26
N THR A 80 9.33 -3.28 9.70
CA THR A 80 10.15 -4.31 10.34
C THR A 80 11.63 -3.92 10.22
N GLY A 81 12.29 -3.70 11.36
CA GLY A 81 13.64 -3.15 11.40
C GLY A 81 13.74 -1.81 10.66
N GLU A 82 14.55 -1.78 9.60
CA GLU A 82 14.76 -0.60 8.75
C GLU A 82 13.99 -0.68 7.41
N GLN A 83 13.03 -1.59 7.27
CA GLN A 83 12.26 -1.77 6.03
C GLN A 83 10.76 -1.57 6.23
N LEU A 84 10.14 -0.98 5.22
CA LEU A 84 8.70 -0.86 5.10
C LEU A 84 8.16 -2.03 4.23
N ALA A 85 7.28 -2.85 4.80
CA ALA A 85 6.64 -3.95 4.09
C ALA A 85 5.25 -3.52 3.60
N VAL A 86 5.08 -3.37 2.28
CA VAL A 86 3.79 -3.09 1.65
C VAL A 86 3.02 -4.40 1.47
N VAL A 87 1.90 -4.54 2.18
CA VAL A 87 1.08 -5.76 2.18
C VAL A 87 -0.16 -5.66 1.29
N ALA A 88 -0.56 -4.44 0.91
CA ALA A 88 -1.62 -4.21 -0.06
C ALA A 88 -1.58 -2.80 -0.65
N ILE A 89 -1.99 -2.71 -1.93
CA ILE A 89 -2.53 -1.48 -2.53
C ILE A 89 -4.05 -1.65 -2.52
N ALA A 90 -4.68 -1.29 -1.40
CA ALA A 90 -6.06 -1.65 -1.10
C ALA A 90 -7.06 -0.67 -1.72
N TYR A 91 -7.87 -1.15 -2.68
CA TYR A 91 -9.04 -0.42 -3.16
C TYR A 91 -10.05 -0.19 -2.03
N ALA A 92 -10.54 1.04 -1.90
CA ALA A 92 -11.38 1.46 -0.77
C ALA A 92 -12.71 0.71 -0.67
N LYS A 93 -13.22 0.14 -1.77
CA LYS A 93 -14.47 -0.67 -1.78
C LYS A 93 -14.23 -2.18 -1.65
N ARG A 94 -12.97 -2.63 -1.62
CA ARG A 94 -12.65 -4.06 -1.43
C ARG A 94 -12.89 -4.46 0.03
N ARG A 95 -13.12 -5.76 0.27
CA ARG A 95 -13.31 -6.31 1.63
C ARG A 95 -12.20 -5.83 2.57
N PRO A 96 -12.54 -5.10 3.66
CA PRO A 96 -11.53 -4.65 4.62
C PRO A 96 -10.72 -5.82 5.18
N GLY A 97 -9.40 -5.65 5.26
CA GLY A 97 -8.51 -6.59 5.93
C GLY A 97 -8.23 -7.91 5.20
N TYR A 98 -8.50 -8.02 3.89
CA TYR A 98 -8.14 -9.24 3.12
C TYR A 98 -6.63 -9.56 3.16
N TRP A 99 -5.78 -8.56 3.34
CA TRP A 99 -4.32 -8.68 3.45
C TRP A 99 -3.85 -9.10 4.85
N ARG A 100 -4.75 -9.27 5.83
CA ARG A 100 -4.39 -9.55 7.23
C ARG A 100 -3.59 -10.84 7.42
N GLU A 101 -3.74 -11.79 6.50
CA GLU A 101 -3.02 -13.08 6.46
C GLU A 101 -1.62 -12.96 5.84
N ARG A 102 -1.30 -11.83 5.19
CA ARG A 102 0.02 -11.54 4.61
C ARG A 102 1.03 -11.01 5.64
N ILE A 103 0.60 -10.94 6.90
CA ILE A 103 1.39 -10.42 8.02
C ILE A 103 1.70 -11.61 8.90
N ASN A 104 2.79 -12.28 8.57
CA ASN A 104 3.44 -13.21 9.48
C ASN A 104 4.58 -12.48 10.20
N PRO A 105 4.70 -12.64 11.53
CA PRO A 105 5.84 -12.15 12.29
C PRO A 105 7.16 -12.81 11.85
#